data_AF-A0A151KX56-F1
#
_entry.id   AF-A0A151KX56-F1
#
_cell.length_a   1.000
_cell.length_b   1.000
_cell.length_c   1.000
_cell.angle_alpha   90.00
_cell.angle_beta   90.00
_cell.angle_gamma   90.00
#
_symmetry.space_group_name_H-M   'P 1'
#
loop_
_entity.id
_entity.type
_entity.pdbx_description
1 polymer ?
#
loop_
_entity_poly.entity_id
_entity_poly.type
_entity_poly.pdbx_seq_one_letter_code
_entity_poly.pdbx_strand_id
1 'polypeptide(L)'
;MYIWNIEGLKKDIKVGRLTEKDRFIYMFLTFIFTSLCFEIALRTPVGSRNIWDTINSLSYFLIPVLGTFLAYRSNGADNGTDFLGRFFSISFVVTVRFCALLIPMLLFLSAYYMSVATENDALVSSAEDTLPFIAWLGLLYYQVVKHVGEVTHS
;
A
#
# COMPACT_ATOMS: atom_id res chain seq x y z
N MET A 1 7.18 3.75 -23.21
CA MET A 1 7.50 4.22 -21.85
C MET A 1 8.87 4.88 -21.81
N TYR A 2 8.95 6.10 -21.27
CA TYR A 2 10.16 6.87 -21.01
C TYR A 2 10.56 6.78 -19.53
N ILE A 3 11.85 6.50 -19.24
CA ILE A 3 12.39 6.47 -17.86
C ILE A 3 13.13 7.77 -17.53
N TRP A 4 13.79 8.38 -18.51
CA TRP A 4 14.64 9.58 -18.31
C TRP A 4 14.20 10.80 -19.14
N ASN A 5 13.47 10.58 -20.25
CA ASN A 5 13.07 11.65 -21.17
C ASN A 5 11.69 12.24 -20.81
N ILE A 6 11.69 13.26 -19.95
CA ILE A 6 10.46 13.95 -19.52
C ILE A 6 9.79 14.76 -20.64
N GLU A 7 10.55 15.29 -21.60
CA GLU A 7 9.98 16.07 -22.72
C GLU A 7 9.20 15.17 -23.68
N GLY A 8 9.73 13.98 -23.99
CA GLY A 8 9.02 12.96 -24.77
C GLY A 8 7.71 12.53 -24.10
N LEU A 9 7.77 12.25 -22.79
CA LEU A 9 6.58 11.91 -22.00
C LEU A 9 5.53 13.03 -22.01
N LYS A 10 5.94 14.28 -21.77
CA LYS A 10 5.02 15.43 -21.79
C LYS A 10 4.34 15.59 -23.15
N LYS A 11 5.06 15.38 -24.25
CA LYS A 11 4.50 15.44 -25.60
C LYS A 11 3.43 14.37 -25.79
N ASP A 12 3.71 13.12 -25.43
CA ASP A 12 2.78 12.01 -25.60
C ASP A 12 1.54 12.11 -24.70
N ILE A 13 1.69 12.66 -23.48
CA ILE A 13 0.55 13.00 -22.61
C ILE A 13 -0.38 14.01 -23.29
N LYS A 14 0.17 15.11 -23.83
CA LYS A 14 -0.64 16.17 -24.46
C LYS A 14 -1.46 15.67 -25.65
N VAL A 15 -0.95 14.68 -26.38
CA VAL A 15 -1.65 14.09 -27.53
C VAL A 15 -2.44 12.82 -27.18
N GLY A 16 -2.56 12.47 -25.89
CA GLY A 16 -3.37 11.34 -25.43
C GLY A 16 -2.85 9.96 -25.84
N ARG A 17 -1.53 9.81 -26.10
CA ARG A 17 -0.93 8.55 -26.60
C ARG A 17 -0.64 7.50 -25.53
N LEU A 18 -0.81 7.83 -24.25
CA LEU A 18 -0.57 6.87 -23.17
C LEU A 18 -1.73 5.88 -23.04
N THR A 19 -1.41 4.60 -23.19
CA THR A 19 -2.33 3.49 -22.94
C THR A 19 -2.62 3.34 -21.43
N GLU A 20 -3.67 2.61 -21.07
CA GLU A 20 -3.95 2.28 -19.66
C GLU A 20 -2.79 1.51 -19.01
N LYS A 21 -2.17 0.61 -19.77
CA LYS A 21 -0.97 -0.11 -19.32
C LYS A 21 0.19 0.84 -19.03
N ASP A 22 0.46 1.81 -19.90
CA ASP A 22 1.52 2.79 -19.67
C ASP A 22 1.26 3.59 -18.39
N ARG A 23 0.01 4.05 -18.20
CA ARG A 23 -0.41 4.81 -17.02
C ARG A 23 -0.25 3.98 -15.73
N PHE A 24 -0.65 2.71 -15.77
CA PHE A 24 -0.45 1.78 -14.68
C PHE A 24 1.04 1.60 -14.35
N ILE A 25 1.88 1.29 -15.35
CA ILE A 25 3.31 1.06 -15.10
C ILE A 25 3.97 2.32 -14.54
N TYR A 26 3.65 3.51 -15.06
CA TYR A 26 4.16 4.75 -14.50
C TYR A 26 3.79 4.92 -13.04
N MET A 27 2.51 4.80 -12.70
CA MET A 27 2.05 4.90 -11.31
C MET A 27 2.68 3.82 -10.41
N PHE A 28 2.72 2.58 -10.88
CA PHE A 28 3.22 1.44 -10.13
C PHE A 28 4.72 1.53 -9.84
N LEU A 29 5.51 1.95 -10.82
CA LEU A 29 6.94 2.20 -10.63
C LEU A 29 7.17 3.40 -9.71
N THR A 30 6.42 4.50 -9.88
CA THR A 30 6.49 5.64 -8.96
C THR A 30 6.21 5.19 -7.53
N PHE A 31 5.16 4.39 -7.32
CA PHE A 31 4.84 3.85 -6.01
C PHE A 31 5.99 3.01 -5.42
N ILE A 32 6.52 2.05 -6.19
CA ILE A 32 7.66 1.21 -5.76
C ILE A 32 8.88 2.06 -5.40
N PHE A 33 9.28 3.00 -6.27
CA PHE A 33 10.45 3.85 -6.02
C PHE A 33 10.25 4.74 -4.79
N THR A 34 9.09 5.37 -4.65
CA THR A 34 8.78 6.20 -3.49
C THR A 34 8.79 5.38 -2.21
N SER A 35 8.16 4.20 -2.18
CA SER A 35 8.18 3.31 -1.01
C SER A 35 9.60 2.86 -0.65
N LEU A 36 10.44 2.51 -1.62
CA LEU A 36 11.84 2.14 -1.37
C LEU A 36 12.66 3.32 -0.83
N CYS A 37 12.47 4.53 -1.37
CA CYS A 37 13.14 5.72 -0.87
C CYS A 37 12.73 6.03 0.58
N PHE A 38 11.44 5.91 0.92
CA PHE A 38 10.96 6.08 2.30
C PHE A 38 11.56 5.03 3.24
N GLU A 39 11.60 3.77 2.82
CA GLU A 39 12.21 2.69 3.60
C GLU A 39 13.69 2.94 3.88
N ILE A 40 14.47 3.37 2.88
CA ILE A 40 15.88 3.70 3.05
C ILE A 40 16.04 4.88 4.03
N ALA A 41 15.20 5.91 3.89
CA ALA A 41 15.24 7.10 4.74
C ALA A 41 14.91 6.77 6.20
N LEU A 42 13.84 6.00 6.45
CA LEU A 42 13.44 5.58 7.80
C LEU A 42 14.46 4.65 8.45
N ARG A 43 15.24 3.93 7.64
CA ARG A 43 16.24 2.97 8.11
C ARG A 43 17.62 3.57 8.36
N THR A 44 17.79 4.89 8.26
CA THR A 44 19.09 5.55 8.44
C THR A 44 19.01 6.54 9.61
N PRO A 45 19.86 6.41 10.66
CA PRO A 45 20.93 5.43 10.86
C PRO A 45 20.45 4.03 11.27
N VAL A 46 21.32 3.03 11.10
CA VAL A 46 21.02 1.62 11.41
C VAL A 46 21.08 1.40 12.92
N GLY A 47 19.93 1.50 13.59
CA GLY A 47 19.76 1.13 14.99
C GLY A 47 19.63 -0.38 15.21
N SER A 48 19.53 -0.81 16.48
CA SER A 48 19.22 -2.20 16.83
C SER A 48 17.81 -2.56 16.34
N ARG A 49 17.72 -3.49 15.39
CA ARG A 49 16.46 -3.98 14.84
C ARG A 49 16.22 -5.40 15.27
N ASN A 50 14.97 -5.73 15.52
CA ASN A 50 14.55 -7.11 15.67
C ASN A 50 13.95 -7.66 14.38
N ILE A 51 13.58 -8.95 14.41
CA ILE A 51 12.97 -9.62 13.25
C ILE A 51 11.60 -9.02 12.91
N TRP A 52 10.83 -8.56 13.90
CA TRP A 52 9.50 -8.00 13.71
C TRP A 52 9.54 -6.67 12.95
N ASP A 53 10.52 -5.81 13.20
CA ASP A 53 10.74 -4.58 12.42
C ASP A 53 10.92 -4.90 10.92
N THR A 54 11.63 -5.99 10.63
CA THR A 54 11.90 -6.44 9.26
C THR A 54 10.64 -7.01 8.62
N ILE A 55 9.90 -7.87 9.33
CA ILE A 55 8.64 -8.45 8.87
C ILE A 55 7.62 -7.36 8.61
N ASN A 56 7.51 -6.39 9.52
CA ASN A 56 6.56 -5.30 9.44
C ASN A 56 6.81 -4.44 8.19
N SER A 57 8.04 -3.98 8.01
CA SER A 57 8.42 -3.19 6.84
C SER A 57 8.28 -3.96 5.52
N LEU A 58 8.70 -5.22 5.48
CA LEU A 58 8.54 -6.03 4.27
C LEU A 58 7.06 -6.21 3.92
N SER A 59 6.20 -6.37 4.93
CA SER A 59 4.75 -6.49 4.73
C SER A 59 4.12 -5.18 4.25
N TYR A 60 4.52 -4.04 4.82
CA TYR A 60 4.09 -2.70 4.37
C TYR A 60 4.56 -2.37 2.95
N PHE A 61 5.60 -3.03 2.45
CA PHE A 61 6.03 -2.92 1.06
C PHE A 61 5.30 -3.92 0.14
N LEU A 62 5.37 -5.22 0.46
CA LEU A 62 4.88 -6.28 -0.42
C LEU A 62 3.36 -6.28 -0.56
N ILE A 63 2.60 -6.05 0.52
CA ILE A 63 1.14 -6.13 0.47
C ILE A 63 0.58 -5.04 -0.46
N PRO A 64 0.94 -3.75 -0.34
CA PRO A 64 0.51 -2.73 -1.28
C PRO A 64 0.93 -2.98 -2.73
N VAL A 65 2.17 -3.45 -2.95
CA VAL A 65 2.68 -3.74 -4.30
C VAL A 65 1.86 -4.87 -4.94
N LEU A 66 1.69 -5.99 -4.23
CA LEU A 66 0.91 -7.11 -4.74
C LEU A 66 -0.58 -6.74 -4.88
N GLY A 67 -1.16 -6.06 -3.90
CA GLY A 67 -2.55 -5.63 -3.92
C GLY A 67 -2.85 -4.66 -5.08
N THR A 68 -1.97 -3.71 -5.35
CA THR A 68 -2.11 -2.78 -6.49
C THR A 68 -2.01 -3.52 -7.82
N PHE A 69 -1.08 -4.47 -7.95
CA PHE A 69 -0.96 -5.31 -9.14
C PHE A 69 -2.19 -6.20 -9.35
N LEU A 70 -2.69 -6.82 -8.29
CA LEU A 70 -3.91 -7.64 -8.34
C LEU A 70 -5.14 -6.79 -8.69
N ALA A 71 -5.24 -5.56 -8.17
CA ALA A 71 -6.33 -4.64 -8.52
C ALA A 71 -6.28 -4.27 -10.01
N TYR A 72 -5.08 -4.03 -10.57
CA TYR A 72 -4.91 -3.82 -12.01
C TYR A 72 -5.39 -5.02 -12.84
N ARG A 73 -5.04 -6.24 -12.39
CA ARG A 73 -5.52 -7.47 -13.05
C ARG A 73 -7.03 -7.63 -12.95
N SER A 74 -7.62 -7.37 -11.79
CA SER A 74 -9.07 -7.39 -11.58
C SER A 74 -9.81 -6.34 -12.39
N ASN A 75 -9.16 -5.22 -12.72
CA ASN A 75 -9.72 -4.22 -13.63
C ASN A 75 -9.74 -4.65 -15.11
N GLY A 76 -9.26 -5.86 -15.44
CA GLY A 76 -9.14 -6.33 -16.83
C GLY A 76 -7.77 -6.11 -17.46
N ALA A 77 -6.78 -5.66 -16.66
CA ALA A 77 -5.42 -5.38 -17.09
C ALA A 77 -5.36 -4.50 -18.36
N ASP A 78 -4.70 -4.97 -19.41
CA ASP A 78 -4.50 -4.24 -20.67
C ASP A 78 -5.83 -3.97 -21.43
N ASN A 79 -6.90 -4.71 -21.12
CA ASN A 79 -8.24 -4.51 -21.69
C ASN A 79 -9.17 -3.71 -20.77
N GLY A 80 -8.69 -3.34 -19.58
CA GLY A 80 -9.44 -2.52 -18.63
C GLY A 80 -9.54 -1.08 -19.09
N THR A 81 -10.48 -0.35 -18.50
CA THR A 81 -10.63 1.10 -18.70
C THR A 81 -10.56 1.82 -17.37
N ASP A 82 -10.01 3.04 -17.41
CA ASP A 82 -9.95 3.96 -16.27
C ASP A 82 -9.45 3.32 -14.96
N PHE A 83 -8.35 2.57 -15.02
CA PHE A 83 -7.84 1.87 -13.84
C PHE A 83 -7.51 2.84 -12.72
N LEU A 84 -6.79 3.92 -13.02
CA LEU A 84 -6.36 4.88 -12.01
C LEU A 84 -7.55 5.58 -11.35
N GLY A 85 -8.55 6.02 -12.11
CA GLY A 85 -9.76 6.66 -11.58
C GLY A 85 -10.51 5.75 -10.61
N ARG A 86 -10.75 4.50 -11.03
CA ARG A 86 -11.40 3.47 -10.20
C ARG A 86 -10.56 3.10 -8.97
N PHE A 87 -9.27 2.85 -9.16
CA PHE A 87 -8.38 2.45 -8.08
C PHE A 87 -8.30 3.50 -6.98
N PHE A 88 -8.06 4.77 -7.32
CA PHE A 88 -7.94 5.82 -6.30
C PHE A 88 -9.26 6.12 -5.60
N SER A 89 -10.37 6.19 -6.34
CA SER A 89 -11.69 6.47 -5.76
C SER A 89 -12.16 5.36 -4.82
N ILE A 90 -12.04 4.10 -5.24
CA ILE A 90 -12.39 2.93 -4.41
C ILE A 90 -11.43 2.82 -3.22
N SER A 91 -10.12 2.94 -3.45
CA SER A 91 -9.12 2.87 -2.37
C SER A 91 -9.36 3.92 -1.30
N PHE A 92 -9.74 5.14 -1.68
CA PHE A 92 -10.08 6.19 -0.73
C PHE A 92 -11.23 5.78 0.19
N VAL A 93 -12.36 5.36 -0.38
CA VAL A 93 -13.54 4.97 0.41
C VAL A 93 -13.26 3.75 1.28
N VAL A 94 -12.59 2.73 0.75
CA VAL A 94 -12.21 1.54 1.51
C VAL A 94 -11.27 1.92 2.65
N THR A 95 -10.25 2.74 2.39
CA THR A 95 -9.30 3.21 3.41
C THR A 95 -10.02 3.95 4.53
N VAL A 96 -10.94 4.87 4.22
CA VAL A 96 -11.72 5.59 5.24
C VAL A 96 -12.50 4.63 6.13
N ARG A 97 -13.16 3.61 5.56
CA ARG A 97 -13.87 2.58 6.33
C ARG A 97 -12.92 1.78 7.22
N PHE A 98 -11.75 1.42 6.69
CA PHE A 98 -10.74 0.66 7.41
C PHE A 98 -10.04 1.50 8.50
N CYS A 99 -9.91 2.81 8.33
CA CYS A 99 -9.43 3.71 9.39
C CYS A 99 -10.37 3.71 10.60
N ALA A 100 -11.68 3.62 10.38
CA ALA A 100 -12.62 3.45 11.49
C ALA A 100 -12.39 2.12 12.24
N LEU A 101 -12.03 1.05 11.53
CA LEU A 101 -11.67 -0.25 12.13
C LEU A 101 -10.32 -0.23 12.87
N LEU A 102 -9.42 0.71 12.55
CA LEU A 102 -8.18 0.89 13.32
C LEU A 102 -8.45 1.37 14.74
N ILE A 103 -9.48 2.19 14.96
CA ILE A 103 -9.79 2.76 16.28
C ILE A 103 -9.93 1.67 17.36
N PRO A 104 -10.83 0.67 17.24
CA PRO A 104 -10.95 -0.36 18.25
C PRO A 104 -9.69 -1.22 18.38
N MET A 105 -8.97 -1.47 17.27
CA MET A 105 -7.71 -2.21 17.30
C MET A 105 -6.63 -1.49 18.12
N LEU A 106 -6.48 -0.18 17.90
CA LEU A 106 -5.53 0.67 18.63
C LEU A 106 -5.90 0.78 20.12
N LEU A 107 -7.20 0.89 20.45
CA LEU A 107 -7.67 0.89 21.84
C LEU A 107 -7.39 -0.44 22.54
N PHE A 108 -7.58 -1.57 21.85
CA PHE A 108 -7.28 -2.88 22.41
C PHE A 108 -5.77 -3.05 22.63
N LEU A 109 -4.96 -2.66 21.65
CA LEU A 109 -3.51 -2.75 21.73
C LEU A 109 -2.95 -1.85 22.83
N SER A 110 -3.48 -0.63 22.98
CA SER A 110 -3.07 0.27 24.05
C SER A 110 -3.43 -0.27 25.43
N ALA A 111 -4.64 -0.82 25.60
CA ALA A 111 -5.05 -1.47 26.84
C ALA A 111 -4.17 -2.68 27.18
N TYR A 112 -3.82 -3.49 26.17
CA TYR A 112 -2.91 -4.62 26.32
C TYR A 112 -1.53 -4.15 26.83
N TYR A 113 -0.89 -3.17 26.17
CA TYR A 113 0.41 -2.68 26.61
C TYR A 113 0.37 -2.02 27.99
N MET A 114 -0.70 -1.28 28.34
CA MET A 114 -0.86 -0.77 29.71
C MET A 114 -0.95 -1.87 30.77
N SER A 115 -1.41 -3.07 30.41
CA SER A 115 -1.53 -4.19 31.35
C SER A 115 -0.27 -5.05 31.49
N VAL A 116 0.60 -5.05 30.47
CA VAL A 116 1.78 -5.93 30.41
C VAL A 116 3.10 -5.17 30.54
N ALA A 117 3.17 -3.91 30.10
CA ALA A 117 4.40 -3.14 30.13
C ALA A 117 4.80 -2.73 31.55
N THR A 118 6.06 -2.97 31.90
CA THR A 118 6.68 -2.42 33.11
C THR A 118 7.39 -1.09 32.79
N GLU A 119 7.66 -0.25 33.81
CA GLU A 119 8.24 1.10 33.64
C GLU A 119 9.56 1.14 32.85
N ASN A 120 10.26 0.01 32.72
CA ASN A 120 11.57 -0.10 32.07
C ASN A 120 11.55 -0.86 30.72
N ASP A 121 10.39 -1.30 30.24
CA ASP A 121 10.33 -2.02 28.97
C ASP A 121 10.47 -1.05 27.79
N ALA A 122 11.51 -1.26 26.98
CA ALA A 122 11.58 -0.63 25.68
C ALA A 122 10.41 -1.14 24.83
N LEU A 123 9.63 -0.22 24.25
CA LEU A 123 8.62 -0.57 23.24
C LEU A 123 9.34 -1.04 21.98
N VAL A 124 9.48 -2.35 21.84
CA VAL A 124 10.04 -3.00 20.66
C VAL A 124 8.90 -3.71 19.93
N SER A 125 8.88 -3.62 18.60
CA SER A 125 7.92 -4.32 17.74
C SER A 125 7.86 -5.82 18.09
N SER A 126 6.68 -6.40 18.17
CA SER A 126 6.50 -7.80 18.56
C SER A 126 5.50 -8.50 17.62
N ALA A 127 5.08 -9.74 17.95
CA ALA A 127 4.09 -10.42 17.13
C ALA A 127 2.70 -9.80 17.30
N GLU A 128 2.43 -9.37 18.54
CA GLU A 128 1.14 -8.95 19.07
C GLU A 128 0.67 -7.63 18.46
N ASP A 129 1.58 -6.72 18.13
CA ASP A 129 1.29 -5.50 17.36
C ASP A 129 1.41 -5.75 15.85
N THR A 130 2.47 -6.41 15.40
CA THR A 130 2.80 -6.54 13.96
C THR A 130 1.74 -7.34 13.20
N LEU A 131 1.31 -8.49 13.71
CA LEU A 131 0.39 -9.38 12.98
C LEU A 131 -1.01 -8.76 12.75
N PRO A 132 -1.65 -8.09 13.74
CA PRO A 132 -2.90 -7.37 13.50
C PRO A 132 -2.79 -6.31 12.40
N PHE A 133 -1.71 -5.53 12.36
CA PHE A 133 -1.51 -4.53 11.30
C PHE A 133 -1.33 -5.16 9.92
N ILE A 134 -0.57 -6.27 9.82
CA ILE A 134 -0.42 -7.03 8.58
C ILE A 134 -1.78 -7.57 8.11
N ALA A 135 -2.56 -8.15 9.01
CA ALA A 135 -3.89 -8.66 8.69
C ALA A 135 -4.83 -7.54 8.25
N TRP A 136 -4.85 -6.42 8.96
CA TRP A 136 -5.64 -5.24 8.60
C TRP A 136 -5.26 -4.71 7.22
N LEU A 137 -3.96 -4.59 6.92
CA LEU A 137 -3.47 -4.11 5.63
C LEU A 137 -3.81 -5.09 4.49
N GLY A 138 -3.65 -6.38 4.73
CA GLY A 138 -4.03 -7.43 3.78
C GLY A 138 -5.52 -7.40 3.46
N LEU A 139 -6.37 -7.27 4.48
CA LEU A 139 -7.82 -7.15 4.31
C LEU A 139 -8.21 -5.86 3.57
N LEU A 140 -7.54 -4.75 3.85
CA LEU A 140 -7.77 -3.49 3.14
C LEU A 140 -7.52 -3.68 1.64
N TYR A 141 -6.35 -4.19 1.25
CA TYR A 141 -6.01 -4.39 -0.16
C TYR A 141 -6.88 -5.47 -0.81
N TYR A 142 -7.25 -6.52 -0.09
CA TYR A 142 -8.21 -7.51 -0.58
C TYR A 142 -9.56 -6.86 -0.95
N GLN A 143 -10.09 -5.96 -0.10
CA GLN A 143 -11.34 -5.26 -0.39
C GLN A 143 -11.21 -4.29 -1.56
N VAL A 144 -10.06 -3.61 -1.70
CA VAL A 144 -9.79 -2.77 -2.88
C VAL A 144 -9.81 -3.61 -4.16
N VAL A 145 -9.07 -4.72 -4.19
CA VAL A 145 -9.02 -5.63 -5.35
C VAL A 145 -10.41 -6.14 -5.72
N LYS A 146 -11.18 -6.56 -4.71
CA LYS A 146 -12.55 -7.06 -4.89
C LYS A 146 -13.44 -6.00 -5.53
N HIS A 147 -13.52 -4.80 -4.94
CA HIS A 147 -14.40 -3.75 -5.44
C HIS A 147 -13.98 -3.20 -6.80
N VAL A 148 -12.68 -3.12 -7.09
CA VAL A 148 -12.20 -2.78 -8.44
C VAL A 148 -12.68 -3.80 -9.47
N GLY A 149 -12.64 -5.09 -9.15
CA GLY A 149 -13.13 -6.15 -10.04
C GLY A 149 -14.65 -6.11 -10.26
N GLU A 150 -15.43 -5.77 -9.24
CA GLU A 150 -16.90 -5.68 -9.34
C GLU A 150 -17.36 -4.60 -10.34
N VAL A 151 -16.66 -3.46 -10.40
CA VAL A 151 -16.99 -2.35 -11.32
C VAL A 151 -16.61 -2.64 -12.77
N THR A 152 -15.70 -3.59 -13.02
CA THR A 152 -15.31 -3.96 -14.39
C THR A 152 -16.32 -4.87 -15.07
N HIS A 153 -17.13 -5.58 -14.30
CA HIS A 153 -18.12 -6.53 -14.81
C HIS A 153 -19.57 -6.01 -14.79
N SER A 154 -19.78 -4.73 -14.44
CA SER A 154 -21.08 -4.04 -14.47
C SER A 154 -21.27 -3.26 -15.76
#